data_AF-A0A1S1CVR2-F1
#
_entry.id   AF-A0A1S1CVR2-F1
#
_cell.length_a   1.000
_cell.length_b   1.000
_cell.length_c   1.000
_cell.angle_alpha   90.00
_cell.angle_beta   90.00
_cell.angle_gamma   90.00
#
_symmetry.space_group_name_H-M   'P 1'
#
loop_
_entity.id
_entity.type
_entity.pdbx_description
1 polymer ?
#
loop_
_entity_poly.entity_id
_entity_poly.type
_entity_poly.pdbx_seq_one_letter_code
_entity_poly.pdbx_strand_id
1 'polypeptide(L)'
;MKLNELVEKYKKLEGVWNTEGAELARQIFLQDLEQLDEPETGHADEAPRYVKNILARLRELPVHDREVWLKAIMGEFEQDFSHAKWREGYEQGKLEGAWVGNQLKDADKIRSELNKVQVPQFVADWIEHCRGLGYSLYQAMELVHENAEIKKWFIFVDNQDLFARAWLDGYIVEKEKKYEIKLLNRNDGDLYLVNQNANLADKYGHFSPVVLLFTKSTFFSEKCYKLTKKEVVSNGFGWVFDCEGIEVEEVKD
;
A
#
# COMPACT_ATOMS: atom_id res chain seq x y z
N MET A 1 48.49 2.01 49.12
CA MET A 1 47.51 2.46 50.12
C MET A 1 46.17 2.54 49.42
N LYS A 2 45.19 1.76 49.86
CA LYS A 2 43.87 1.68 49.22
C LYS A 2 43.08 2.99 49.48
N LEU A 3 42.14 3.35 48.61
CA LEU A 3 41.36 4.60 48.73
C LEU A 3 40.69 4.72 50.10
N ASN A 4 40.08 3.64 50.57
CA ASN A 4 39.40 3.57 51.87
C ASN A 4 40.39 3.70 53.05
N GLU A 5 41.63 3.20 52.91
CA GLU A 5 42.69 3.43 53.91
C GLU A 5 43.10 4.90 53.95
N LEU A 6 43.03 5.61 52.81
CA LEU A 6 43.35 7.03 52.69
C LEU A 6 42.26 7.90 53.33
N VAL A 7 40.99 7.61 53.03
CA VAL A 7 39.83 8.28 53.64
C VAL A 7 39.86 8.14 55.16
N GLU A 8 40.08 6.91 55.66
CA GLU A 8 40.20 6.65 57.11
C GLU A 8 41.38 7.39 57.74
N LYS A 9 42.52 7.50 57.03
CA LYS A 9 43.66 8.28 57.51
C LYS A 9 43.31 9.75 57.66
N TYR A 10 42.61 10.36 56.70
CA TYR A 10 42.24 11.78 56.76
C TYR A 10 41.13 12.06 57.78
N LYS A 11 40.20 11.11 58.01
CA LYS A 11 39.21 11.21 59.10
C LYS A 11 39.88 11.29 60.47
N LYS A 12 40.94 10.51 60.71
CA LYS A 12 41.71 10.51 61.96
C LYS A 12 42.51 11.80 62.22
N LEU A 13 42.65 12.67 61.22
CA LEU A 13 43.37 13.94 61.34
C LEU A 13 42.47 15.11 61.75
N GLU A 14 41.19 14.84 62.02
CA GLU A 14 40.25 15.83 62.53
C GLU A 14 40.71 16.45 63.86
N GLY A 15 40.75 17.78 63.92
CA GLY A 15 41.19 18.52 65.10
C GLY A 15 42.68 18.37 65.45
N VAL A 16 43.50 17.68 64.63
CA VAL A 16 44.95 17.57 64.85
C VAL A 16 45.66 18.89 64.57
N TRP A 17 45.11 19.72 63.68
CA TRP A 17 45.70 20.98 63.27
C TRP A 17 44.84 22.17 63.75
N ASN A 18 45.43 23.06 64.57
CA ASN A 18 44.73 24.20 65.19
C ASN A 18 44.60 25.45 64.29
N THR A 19 44.60 25.26 62.97
CA THR A 19 44.49 26.37 62.01
C THR A 19 43.32 26.12 61.07
N GLU A 20 42.38 27.06 61.00
CA GLU A 20 41.14 26.94 60.20
C GLU A 20 41.40 26.52 58.74
N GLY A 21 42.46 27.04 58.11
CA GLY A 21 42.80 26.69 56.73
C GLY A 21 43.22 25.22 56.53
N ALA A 22 43.86 24.61 57.53
CA ALA A 22 44.24 23.20 57.45
C ALA A 22 43.03 22.27 57.59
N GLU A 23 42.07 22.65 58.43
CA GLU A 23 40.84 21.89 58.61
C GLU A 23 39.92 21.99 57.38
N LEU A 24 39.85 23.19 56.78
CA LEU A 24 39.15 23.39 55.51
C LEU A 24 39.76 22.54 54.39
N ALA A 25 41.09 22.50 54.30
CA ALA A 25 41.78 21.66 53.32
C ALA A 25 41.50 20.17 53.55
N ARG A 26 41.50 19.70 54.81
CA ARG A 26 41.14 18.32 55.16
C ARG A 26 39.74 17.96 54.69
N GLN A 27 38.77 18.86 54.90
CA GLN A 27 37.38 18.64 54.50
C GLN A 27 37.24 18.57 52.97
N ILE A 28 37.90 19.46 52.23
CA ILE A 28 37.92 19.43 50.75
C ILE A 28 38.53 18.10 50.26
N PHE A 29 39.68 17.69 50.81
CA PHE A 29 40.30 16.43 50.41
C PHE A 29 39.45 15.21 50.75
N LEU A 30 38.75 15.19 51.89
CA LEU A 30 37.81 14.12 52.21
C LEU A 30 36.64 14.08 51.23
N GLN A 31 36.11 15.23 50.85
CA GLN A 31 35.00 15.33 49.90
C GLN A 31 35.40 14.85 48.50
N ASP A 32 36.60 15.20 48.03
CA ASP A 32 37.15 14.73 46.76
C ASP A 32 37.43 13.21 46.77
N LEU A 33 37.92 12.69 47.90
CA LEU A 33 38.19 11.26 48.07
C LEU A 33 36.91 10.42 48.19
N GLU A 34 35.86 10.95 48.82
CA GLU A 34 34.55 10.30 48.93
C GLU A 34 33.80 10.30 47.59
N GLN A 35 33.96 11.34 46.74
CA GLN A 35 33.49 11.33 45.34
C GLN A 35 34.20 10.26 44.48
N LEU A 36 35.40 9.83 44.88
CA LEU A 36 36.12 8.74 44.24
C LEU A 36 35.72 7.35 44.77
N ASP A 37 35.04 7.26 45.93
CA ASP A 37 34.68 6.03 46.66
C ASP A 37 33.18 5.65 46.54
N GLU A 38 32.39 6.33 45.70
CA GLU A 38 31.01 5.87 45.41
C GLU A 38 31.02 4.50 44.70
N PRO A 39 30.31 3.47 45.21
CA PRO A 39 30.50 2.09 44.79
C PRO A 39 29.73 1.71 43.51
N GLU A 40 30.48 1.11 42.59
CA GLU A 40 30.16 -0.08 41.78
C GLU A 40 28.68 -0.47 41.54
N THR A 41 28.21 -0.27 40.32
CA THR A 41 27.29 -1.21 39.65
C THR A 41 27.75 -1.51 38.24
N GLY A 42 28.65 -2.50 38.12
CA GLY A 42 28.86 -3.28 36.91
C GLY A 42 29.81 -2.71 35.85
N HIS A 43 30.57 -3.62 35.23
CA HIS A 43 31.47 -3.39 34.09
C HIS A 43 30.82 -2.73 32.84
N ALA A 44 29.50 -2.52 32.85
CA ALA A 44 28.79 -1.83 31.76
C ALA A 44 28.98 -0.31 31.77
N ASP A 45 29.29 0.30 32.93
CA ASP A 45 29.38 1.77 33.08
C ASP A 45 30.83 2.32 33.14
N GLU A 46 31.84 1.46 33.15
CA GLU A 46 33.24 1.85 32.98
C GLU A 46 33.50 2.45 31.58
N ALA A 47 32.98 1.82 30.53
CA ALA A 47 33.14 2.29 29.15
C ALA A 47 32.58 3.71 28.94
N PRO A 48 31.35 4.05 29.38
CA PRO A 48 30.85 5.42 29.39
C PRO A 48 31.74 6.41 30.15
N ARG A 49 32.40 6.01 31.25
CA ARG A 49 33.26 6.91 32.04
C ARG A 49 34.55 7.26 31.32
N TYR A 50 35.23 6.27 30.72
CA TYR A 50 36.43 6.52 29.92
C TYR A 50 36.12 7.34 28.67
N VAL A 51 34.99 7.05 28.00
CA VAL A 51 34.52 7.83 26.84
C VAL A 51 34.20 9.26 27.23
N LYS A 52 33.50 9.50 28.36
CA LYS A 52 33.21 10.85 28.87
C LYS A 52 34.50 11.62 29.21
N ASN A 53 35.51 10.96 29.75
CA ASN A 53 36.80 11.59 30.09
C ASN A 53 37.60 11.95 28.82
N ILE A 54 37.62 11.06 27.83
CA ILE A 54 38.22 11.33 26.51
C ILE A 54 37.49 12.50 25.82
N LEU A 55 36.16 12.54 25.86
CA LEU A 55 35.36 13.63 25.30
C LEU A 55 35.62 14.97 26.00
N ALA A 56 35.81 14.97 27.32
CA ALA A 56 36.16 16.17 28.08
C ALA A 56 37.52 16.72 27.61
N ARG A 57 38.54 15.86 27.51
CA ARG A 57 39.88 16.23 27.02
C ARG A 57 39.88 16.71 25.57
N LEU A 58 39.08 16.10 24.70
CA LEU A 58 38.91 16.56 23.32
C LEU A 58 38.26 17.95 23.25
N ARG A 59 37.34 18.28 24.16
CA ARG A 59 36.70 19.60 24.21
C ARG A 59 37.64 20.70 24.73
N GLU A 60 38.70 20.35 25.44
CA GLU A 60 39.75 21.29 25.86
C GLU A 60 40.69 21.70 24.72
N LEU A 61 40.74 20.93 23.62
CA LEU A 61 41.57 21.23 22.45
C LEU A 61 40.91 22.30 21.53
N PRO A 62 41.73 23.09 20.79
CA PRO A 62 41.25 23.96 19.72
C PRO A 62 40.43 23.20 18.67
N VAL A 63 39.42 23.84 18.10
CA VAL A 63 38.42 23.18 17.21
C VAL A 63 39.08 22.42 16.05
N HIS A 64 40.12 22.98 15.44
CA HIS A 64 40.85 22.33 14.34
C HIS A 64 41.59 21.05 14.80
N ASP A 65 42.08 21.03 16.03
CA ASP A 65 42.84 19.90 16.58
C ASP A 65 41.94 18.75 17.01
N ARG A 66 40.66 19.02 17.29
CA ARG A 66 39.68 17.97 17.65
C ARG A 66 39.45 16.98 16.52
N GLU A 67 39.33 17.47 15.29
CA GLU A 67 39.09 16.62 14.13
C GLU A 67 40.32 15.76 13.80
N VAL A 68 41.53 16.34 13.93
CA VAL A 68 42.80 15.62 13.75
C VAL A 68 42.96 14.52 14.79
N TRP A 69 42.65 14.82 16.06
CA TRP A 69 42.69 13.85 17.14
C TRP A 69 41.63 12.75 17.02
N LEU A 70 40.40 13.08 16.61
CA LEU A 70 39.36 12.08 16.36
C LEU A 70 39.78 11.12 15.25
N LYS A 71 40.38 11.61 14.17
CA LYS A 71 40.92 10.76 13.09
C LYS A 71 42.05 9.86 13.60
N ALA A 72 42.96 10.38 14.41
CA ALA A 72 44.04 9.60 15.01
C ALA A 72 43.51 8.48 15.92
N ILE A 73 42.55 8.80 16.82
CA ILE A 73 41.91 7.80 17.69
C ILE A 73 41.22 6.72 16.86
N MET A 74 40.45 7.09 15.83
CA MET A 74 39.78 6.11 14.98
C MET A 74 40.77 5.23 14.20
N GLY A 75 41.93 5.79 13.79
CA GLY A 75 42.99 5.05 13.10
C GLY A 75 43.67 3.98 13.98
N GLU A 76 43.92 4.29 15.26
CA GLU A 76 44.51 3.33 16.22
C GLU A 76 43.66 2.08 16.41
N PHE A 77 42.33 2.24 16.42
CA PHE A 77 41.39 1.14 16.60
C PHE A 77 40.77 0.65 15.30
N GLU A 78 41.28 1.09 14.14
CA GLU A 78 40.68 0.78 12.83
C GLU A 78 40.64 -0.73 12.58
N GLN A 79 41.68 -1.48 12.96
CA GLN A 79 41.71 -2.95 12.83
C GLN A 79 40.74 -3.65 13.78
N ASP A 80 40.53 -3.11 14.99
CA ASP A 80 39.64 -3.67 16.00
C ASP A 80 38.15 -3.36 15.74
N PHE A 81 37.83 -2.17 15.20
CA PHE A 81 36.46 -1.77 14.83
C PHE A 81 36.08 -2.18 13.40
N SER A 82 37.03 -2.47 12.52
CA SER A 82 36.74 -2.98 11.18
C SER A 82 36.32 -4.45 11.18
N HIS A 83 36.58 -5.21 12.26
CA HIS A 83 36.26 -6.63 12.32
C HIS A 83 34.98 -6.93 13.13
N ALA A 84 34.09 -7.66 12.48
CA ALA A 84 32.90 -8.36 13.01
C ALA A 84 31.66 -7.51 13.32
N LYS A 85 31.57 -6.83 14.47
CA LYS A 85 30.26 -6.52 15.08
C LYS A 85 29.42 -5.46 14.34
N TRP A 86 30.08 -4.48 13.73
CA TRP A 86 29.39 -3.40 12.99
C TRP A 86 29.11 -3.75 11.52
N ARG A 87 29.95 -4.60 10.92
CA ARG A 87 29.66 -5.18 9.59
C ARG A 87 28.50 -6.16 9.67
N GLU A 88 28.40 -6.95 10.73
CA GLU A 88 27.27 -7.88 10.92
C GLU A 88 25.92 -7.15 10.93
N GLY A 89 25.75 -6.09 11.71
CA GLY A 89 24.48 -5.34 11.76
C GLY A 89 24.14 -4.65 10.43
N TYR A 90 25.13 -4.05 9.76
CA TYR A 90 24.93 -3.39 8.47
C TYR A 90 24.64 -4.40 7.34
N GLU A 91 25.40 -5.49 7.24
CA GLU A 91 25.18 -6.55 6.25
C GLU A 91 23.89 -7.31 6.54
N GLN A 92 23.54 -7.53 7.81
CA GLN A 92 22.26 -8.10 8.21
C GLN A 92 21.11 -7.18 7.77
N GLY A 93 21.16 -5.88 8.07
CA GLY A 93 20.15 -4.92 7.62
C GLY A 93 20.03 -4.84 6.10
N LYS A 94 21.15 -4.98 5.38
CA LYS A 94 21.18 -5.03 3.91
C LYS A 94 20.57 -6.33 3.37
N LEU A 95 20.84 -7.47 3.99
CA LEU A 95 20.25 -8.76 3.63
C LEU A 95 18.75 -8.81 3.92
N GLU A 96 18.33 -8.35 5.10
CA GLU A 96 16.92 -8.22 5.49
C GLU A 96 16.18 -7.25 4.58
N GLY A 97 16.78 -6.08 4.31
CA GLY A 97 16.23 -5.09 3.36
C GLY A 97 16.11 -5.65 1.93
N ALA A 98 17.11 -6.38 1.45
CA ALA A 98 17.06 -7.05 0.15
C ALA A 98 16.03 -8.20 0.12
N TRP A 99 15.88 -8.94 1.22
CA TRP A 99 14.88 -9.99 1.34
C TRP A 99 13.46 -9.43 1.33
N VAL A 100 13.18 -8.39 2.14
CA VAL A 100 11.89 -7.68 2.15
C VAL A 100 11.62 -7.04 0.79
N GLY A 101 12.62 -6.38 0.20
CA GLY A 101 12.52 -5.84 -1.15
C GLY A 101 12.18 -6.90 -2.20
N ASN A 102 12.76 -8.10 -2.08
CA ASN A 102 12.44 -9.24 -2.96
C ASN A 102 11.05 -9.83 -2.72
N GLN A 103 10.52 -9.79 -1.50
CA GLN A 103 9.13 -10.19 -1.23
C GLN A 103 8.13 -9.16 -1.79
N LEU A 104 8.50 -7.87 -1.77
CA LEU A 104 7.64 -6.77 -2.21
C LEU A 104 7.83 -6.40 -3.69
N LYS A 105 8.83 -6.97 -4.39
CA LYS A 105 9.11 -6.64 -5.80
C LYS A 105 7.90 -6.86 -6.71
N ASP A 106 7.07 -7.83 -6.36
CA ASP A 106 5.86 -8.20 -7.08
C ASP A 106 4.60 -7.67 -6.39
N ALA A 107 4.72 -6.93 -5.28
CA ALA A 107 3.59 -6.45 -4.50
C ALA A 107 2.70 -5.51 -5.31
N ASP A 108 3.27 -4.63 -6.14
CA ASP A 108 2.50 -3.75 -7.02
C ASP A 108 1.74 -4.53 -8.10
N LYS A 109 2.37 -5.58 -8.64
CA LYS A 109 1.72 -6.47 -9.61
C LYS A 109 0.58 -7.25 -8.97
N ILE A 110 0.80 -7.84 -7.80
CA ILE A 110 -0.21 -8.57 -7.03
C ILE A 110 -1.35 -7.62 -6.64
N ARG A 111 -1.03 -6.40 -6.20
CA ARG A 111 -2.02 -5.37 -5.87
C ARG A 111 -2.87 -5.02 -7.08
N SER A 112 -2.28 -4.79 -8.26
CA SER A 112 -3.02 -4.51 -9.49
C SER A 112 -3.90 -5.69 -9.89
N GLU A 113 -3.39 -6.93 -9.82
CA GLU A 113 -4.17 -8.13 -10.17
C GLU A 113 -5.36 -8.37 -9.23
N LEU A 114 -5.18 -8.15 -7.93
CA LEU A 114 -6.23 -8.38 -6.93
C LEU A 114 -7.27 -7.26 -6.84
N ASN A 115 -6.91 -6.02 -7.23
CA ASN A 115 -7.80 -4.87 -7.09
C ASN A 115 -8.51 -4.45 -8.38
N LYS A 116 -8.51 -5.31 -9.42
CA LYS A 116 -9.30 -5.05 -10.62
C LYS A 116 -10.77 -4.94 -10.27
N VAL A 117 -11.36 -3.81 -10.62
CA VAL A 117 -12.79 -3.55 -10.42
C VAL A 117 -13.59 -4.09 -11.59
N GLN A 118 -14.86 -4.42 -11.33
CA GLN A 118 -15.81 -4.76 -12.40
C GLN A 118 -16.42 -3.48 -12.97
N VAL A 119 -16.38 -3.32 -14.29
CA VAL A 119 -16.98 -2.16 -14.97
C VAL A 119 -17.87 -2.61 -16.13
N PRO A 120 -18.96 -1.89 -16.43
CA PRO A 120 -19.76 -2.14 -17.62
C PRO A 120 -18.96 -1.99 -18.93
N GLN A 121 -19.38 -2.68 -19.99
CA GLN A 121 -18.71 -2.63 -21.31
C GLN A 121 -18.55 -1.20 -21.85
N PHE A 122 -19.58 -0.35 -21.78
CA PHE A 122 -19.49 1.02 -22.28
C PHE A 122 -18.46 1.87 -21.51
N VAL A 123 -18.15 1.53 -20.25
CA VAL A 123 -17.10 2.18 -19.45
C VAL A 123 -15.72 1.71 -19.90
N ALA A 124 -15.57 0.40 -20.13
CA ALA A 124 -14.34 -0.16 -20.70
C ALA A 124 -14.02 0.46 -22.06
N ASP A 125 -15.02 0.56 -22.95
CA ASP A 125 -14.88 1.16 -24.26
C ASP A 125 -14.44 2.63 -24.18
N TRP A 126 -14.97 3.39 -23.21
CA TRP A 126 -14.54 4.77 -22.96
C TRP A 126 -13.10 4.86 -22.47
N ILE A 127 -12.68 3.98 -21.55
CA ILE A 127 -11.29 3.94 -21.05
C ILE A 127 -10.32 3.68 -22.21
N GLU A 128 -10.59 2.68 -23.04
CA GLU A 128 -9.73 2.35 -24.19
C GLU A 128 -9.73 3.47 -25.23
N HIS A 129 -10.87 4.12 -25.47
CA HIS A 129 -10.97 5.27 -26.35
C HIS A 129 -10.07 6.43 -25.87
N CYS A 130 -10.18 6.82 -24.59
CA CYS A 130 -9.36 7.88 -24.02
C CYS A 130 -7.86 7.53 -24.03
N ARG A 131 -7.50 6.27 -23.74
CA ARG A 131 -6.11 5.80 -23.83
C ARG A 131 -5.57 5.86 -25.26
N GLY A 132 -6.37 5.47 -26.25
CA GLY A 132 -6.02 5.56 -27.66
C GLY A 132 -5.78 7.00 -28.14
N LEU A 133 -6.46 7.98 -27.53
CA LEU A 133 -6.25 9.40 -27.76
C LEU A 133 -5.09 10.00 -26.95
N GLY A 134 -4.46 9.22 -26.06
CA GLY A 134 -3.38 9.69 -25.19
C GLY A 134 -3.84 10.59 -24.05
N TYR A 135 -5.11 10.51 -23.66
CA TYR A 135 -5.65 11.30 -22.55
C TYR A 135 -5.19 10.77 -21.20
N SER A 136 -4.95 11.69 -20.27
CA SER A 136 -4.75 11.39 -18.86
C SER A 136 -6.07 11.02 -18.16
N LEU A 137 -5.98 10.41 -16.97
CA LEU A 137 -7.15 10.12 -16.14
C LEU A 137 -8.02 11.38 -15.92
N TYR A 138 -7.39 12.52 -15.62
CA TYR A 138 -8.11 13.78 -15.43
C TYR A 138 -8.93 14.16 -16.67
N GLN A 139 -8.32 14.12 -17.85
CA GLN A 139 -8.99 14.43 -19.11
C GLN A 139 -10.13 13.44 -19.41
N ALA A 140 -9.92 12.15 -19.17
CA ALA A 140 -10.93 11.12 -19.38
C ALA A 140 -12.16 11.31 -18.47
N MET A 141 -11.96 11.81 -17.24
CA MET A 141 -13.03 12.14 -16.30
C MET A 141 -13.70 13.49 -16.60
N GLU A 142 -12.96 14.46 -17.11
CA GLU A 142 -13.49 15.76 -17.50
C GLU A 142 -14.40 15.65 -18.74
N LEU A 143 -13.96 14.87 -19.74
CA LEU A 143 -14.61 14.75 -21.06
C LEU A 143 -15.76 13.74 -21.10
N VAL A 144 -16.19 13.19 -19.96
CA VAL A 144 -17.33 12.24 -19.90
C VAL A 144 -18.62 12.81 -20.50
N HIS A 145 -18.75 14.13 -20.58
CA HIS A 145 -19.92 14.79 -21.16
C HIS A 145 -20.06 14.57 -22.68
N GLU A 146 -18.98 14.16 -23.37
CA GLU A 146 -19.00 13.83 -24.79
C GLU A 146 -19.74 12.52 -25.09
N ASN A 147 -19.93 11.66 -24.09
CA ASN A 147 -20.69 10.42 -24.22
C ASN A 147 -21.86 10.38 -23.22
N ALA A 148 -23.07 10.23 -23.73
CA ALA A 148 -24.28 10.31 -22.91
C ALA A 148 -24.42 9.15 -21.90
N GLU A 149 -23.91 7.96 -22.22
CA GLU A 149 -23.95 6.79 -21.32
C GLU A 149 -22.94 6.95 -20.18
N ILE A 150 -21.70 7.32 -20.50
CA ILE A 150 -20.67 7.54 -19.48
C ILE A 150 -21.03 8.73 -18.58
N LYS A 151 -21.57 9.82 -19.14
CA LYS A 151 -22.07 10.97 -18.37
C LYS A 151 -23.12 10.56 -17.35
N LYS A 152 -24.10 9.73 -17.73
CA LYS A 152 -25.15 9.25 -16.82
C LYS A 152 -24.57 8.36 -15.72
N TRP A 153 -23.61 7.50 -16.07
CA TRP A 153 -22.98 6.61 -15.11
C TRP A 153 -22.12 7.38 -14.09
N PHE A 154 -21.43 8.44 -14.51
CA PHE A 154 -20.61 9.32 -13.65
C PHE A 154 -21.38 10.20 -12.67
N ILE A 155 -22.72 10.27 -12.75
CA ILE A 155 -23.54 11.03 -11.80
C ILE A 155 -23.33 10.52 -10.36
N PHE A 156 -23.07 9.23 -10.20
CA PHE A 156 -22.81 8.61 -8.90
C PHE A 156 -21.32 8.70 -8.55
N VAL A 157 -21.00 9.22 -7.36
CA VAL A 157 -19.62 9.41 -6.90
C VAL A 157 -18.86 8.10 -6.84
N ASP A 158 -19.49 7.01 -6.38
CA ASP A 158 -18.87 5.69 -6.31
C ASP A 158 -18.37 5.19 -7.68
N ASN A 159 -19.07 5.55 -8.77
CA ASN A 159 -18.67 5.20 -10.12
C ASN A 159 -17.43 5.97 -10.60
N GLN A 160 -17.20 7.17 -10.07
CA GLN A 160 -15.99 7.96 -10.36
C GLN A 160 -14.77 7.29 -9.71
N ASP A 161 -14.91 6.83 -8.46
CA ASP A 161 -13.86 6.05 -7.78
C ASP A 161 -13.61 4.71 -8.48
N LEU A 162 -14.68 4.04 -8.92
CA LEU A 162 -14.60 2.81 -9.71
C LEU A 162 -13.84 3.04 -11.01
N PHE A 163 -14.11 4.14 -11.71
CA PHE A 163 -13.41 4.52 -12.93
C PHE A 163 -11.92 4.77 -12.69
N ALA A 164 -11.58 5.52 -11.64
CA ALA A 164 -10.19 5.80 -11.30
C ALA A 164 -9.42 4.51 -10.98
N ARG A 165 -10.02 3.58 -10.24
CA ARG A 165 -9.44 2.25 -9.97
C ARG A 165 -9.29 1.43 -11.25
N ALA A 166 -10.32 1.39 -12.10
CA ALA A 166 -10.26 0.71 -13.39
C ALA A 166 -9.13 1.25 -14.27
N TRP A 167 -8.91 2.56 -14.25
CA TRP A 167 -7.86 3.23 -14.99
C TRP A 167 -6.46 2.87 -14.50
N LEU A 168 -6.25 2.84 -13.18
CA LEU A 168 -4.94 2.65 -12.56
C LEU A 168 -4.56 1.17 -12.40
N ASP A 169 -5.47 0.39 -11.82
CA ASP A 169 -5.22 -1.01 -11.43
C ASP A 169 -5.67 -2.01 -12.51
N GLY A 170 -6.41 -1.54 -13.52
CA GLY A 170 -7.06 -2.35 -14.53
C GLY A 170 -8.49 -2.76 -14.12
N TYR A 171 -9.20 -3.41 -15.03
CA TYR A 171 -10.60 -3.77 -14.84
C TYR A 171 -10.95 -5.12 -15.43
N ILE A 172 -12.08 -5.66 -14.97
CA ILE A 172 -12.79 -6.80 -15.55
C ILE A 172 -14.09 -6.25 -16.12
N VAL A 173 -14.40 -6.58 -17.37
CA VAL A 173 -15.68 -6.21 -17.95
C VAL A 173 -16.78 -7.06 -17.31
N GLU A 174 -17.75 -6.40 -16.70
CA GLU A 174 -18.96 -7.07 -16.22
C GLU A 174 -19.71 -7.64 -17.42
N LYS A 175 -19.87 -8.97 -17.44
CA LYS A 175 -20.66 -9.64 -18.48
C LYS A 175 -22.11 -9.16 -18.37
N GLU A 176 -22.60 -8.53 -19.43
CA GLU A 176 -23.99 -8.08 -19.47
C GLU A 176 -24.92 -9.30 -19.34
N LYS A 177 -25.79 -9.26 -18.33
CA LYS A 177 -26.74 -10.35 -18.06
C LYS A 177 -27.66 -10.55 -19.26
N LYS A 178 -27.76 -11.80 -19.69
CA LYS A 178 -28.66 -12.23 -20.75
C LYS A 178 -29.82 -13.01 -20.16
N TYR A 179 -30.97 -12.87 -20.79
CA TYR A 179 -32.22 -13.46 -20.34
C TYR A 179 -32.84 -14.27 -21.46
N GLU A 180 -33.41 -15.41 -21.09
CA GLU A 180 -34.36 -16.15 -21.90
C GLU A 180 -35.77 -15.77 -21.42
N ILE A 181 -36.61 -15.31 -22.35
CA ILE A 181 -37.93 -14.72 -22.03
C ILE A 181 -39.00 -15.57 -22.70
N LYS A 182 -39.87 -16.17 -21.88
CA LYS A 182 -40.94 -17.08 -22.29
C LYS A 182 -42.30 -16.49 -21.96
N LEU A 183 -43.16 -16.33 -22.95
CA LEU A 183 -44.57 -16.06 -22.76
C LEU A 183 -45.30 -17.38 -22.51
N LEU A 184 -45.85 -17.50 -21.30
CA LEU A 184 -46.50 -18.70 -20.82
C LEU A 184 -47.81 -18.95 -21.57
N ASN A 185 -47.91 -20.10 -22.22
CA ASN A 185 -49.11 -20.54 -22.90
C ASN A 185 -49.44 -21.99 -22.50
N ARG A 186 -50.33 -22.10 -21.52
CA ARG A 186 -50.71 -23.37 -20.87
C ARG A 186 -51.42 -24.38 -21.79
N ASN A 187 -51.91 -23.95 -22.96
CA ASN A 187 -52.77 -24.78 -23.79
C ASN A 187 -52.07 -25.36 -25.03
N ASP A 188 -50.98 -24.74 -25.50
CA ASP A 188 -50.38 -25.08 -26.80
C ASP A 188 -48.83 -24.91 -26.80
N GLY A 189 -48.22 -24.76 -25.63
CA GLY A 189 -46.78 -24.57 -25.46
C GLY A 189 -46.35 -23.11 -25.55
N ASP A 190 -45.32 -22.78 -24.76
CA ASP A 190 -44.82 -21.42 -24.54
C ASP A 190 -44.21 -20.80 -25.80
N LEU A 191 -44.23 -19.47 -25.85
CA LEU A 191 -43.60 -18.70 -26.92
C LEU A 191 -42.34 -18.02 -26.39
N TYR A 192 -41.27 -18.03 -27.17
CA TYR A 192 -40.00 -17.41 -26.81
C TYR A 192 -39.91 -16.03 -27.47
N LEU A 193 -39.48 -15.03 -26.72
CA LEU A 193 -39.05 -13.77 -27.30
C LEU A 193 -37.67 -13.97 -27.91
N VAL A 194 -37.56 -13.79 -29.23
CA VAL A 194 -36.30 -14.00 -29.95
C VAL A 194 -35.91 -12.77 -30.75
N ASN A 195 -34.62 -12.53 -30.86
CA ASN A 195 -34.05 -11.68 -31.90
C ASN A 195 -33.76 -12.53 -33.13
N GLN A 196 -34.71 -12.55 -34.08
CA GLN A 196 -34.62 -13.34 -35.31
C GLN A 196 -33.32 -13.08 -36.09
N ASN A 197 -32.82 -11.84 -36.03
CA ASN A 197 -31.70 -11.38 -36.81
C ASN A 197 -30.35 -11.42 -36.08
N ALA A 198 -30.30 -11.96 -34.84
CA ALA A 198 -29.07 -11.98 -34.04
C ALA A 198 -27.88 -12.67 -34.75
N ASN A 199 -28.13 -13.66 -35.62
CA ASN A 199 -27.08 -14.31 -36.43
C ASN A 199 -26.77 -13.60 -37.75
N LEU A 200 -27.65 -12.71 -38.21
CA LEU A 200 -27.51 -12.02 -39.49
C LEU A 200 -26.65 -10.76 -39.37
N ALA A 201 -26.47 -10.25 -38.15
CA ALA A 201 -25.53 -9.17 -37.84
C ALA A 201 -24.10 -9.51 -38.28
N ASP A 202 -23.64 -10.75 -38.04
CA ASP A 202 -22.31 -11.24 -38.40
C ASP A 202 -22.10 -11.35 -39.93
N LYS A 203 -23.18 -11.51 -40.71
CA LYS A 203 -23.13 -11.75 -42.16
C LYS A 203 -23.35 -10.49 -43.01
N TYR A 204 -24.16 -9.55 -42.54
CA TYR A 204 -24.59 -8.39 -43.33
C TYR A 204 -24.14 -7.03 -42.76
N GLY A 205 -23.39 -7.01 -41.64
CA GLY A 205 -22.70 -5.83 -41.10
C GLY A 205 -23.60 -4.61 -40.88
N HIS A 206 -23.93 -4.30 -39.62
CA HIS A 206 -24.69 -3.11 -39.18
C HIS A 206 -26.08 -2.84 -39.81
N PHE A 207 -26.48 -3.56 -40.86
CA PHE A 207 -27.74 -3.35 -41.60
C PHE A 207 -28.86 -4.34 -41.28
N SER A 208 -28.67 -5.23 -40.31
CA SER A 208 -29.75 -6.12 -39.88
C SER A 208 -30.52 -5.47 -38.74
N PRO A 209 -31.75 -4.97 -38.95
CA PRO A 209 -32.54 -4.40 -37.86
C PRO A 209 -32.80 -5.47 -36.80
N VAL A 210 -32.76 -5.09 -35.53
CA VAL A 210 -33.19 -5.97 -34.44
C VAL A 210 -34.66 -6.28 -34.66
N VAL A 211 -35.00 -7.57 -34.79
CA VAL A 211 -36.38 -8.04 -34.98
C VAL A 211 -36.73 -8.91 -33.79
N LEU A 212 -37.38 -8.29 -32.80
CA LEU A 212 -37.94 -8.99 -31.64
C LEU A 212 -39.35 -9.45 -31.94
N LEU A 213 -39.60 -10.75 -31.75
CA LEU A 213 -40.94 -11.33 -31.87
C LEU A 213 -41.09 -12.54 -30.94
N PHE A 214 -42.33 -12.81 -30.55
CA PHE A 214 -42.68 -14.05 -29.86
C PHE A 214 -42.93 -15.17 -30.87
N THR A 215 -42.32 -16.32 -30.66
CA THR A 215 -42.47 -17.47 -31.57
C THR A 215 -42.30 -18.80 -30.85
N LYS A 216 -42.93 -19.83 -31.42
CA LYS A 216 -42.72 -21.24 -31.02
C LYS A 216 -41.61 -21.92 -31.82
N SER A 217 -41.10 -21.24 -32.86
CA SER A 217 -40.08 -21.80 -33.74
C SER A 217 -38.79 -22.01 -32.97
N THR A 218 -38.31 -23.25 -32.96
CA THR A 218 -37.04 -23.65 -32.35
C THR A 218 -35.86 -23.59 -33.34
N PHE A 219 -36.10 -23.25 -34.62
CA PHE A 219 -35.09 -23.25 -35.69
C PHE A 219 -34.13 -22.04 -35.68
N PHE A 220 -33.96 -21.37 -34.55
CA PHE A 220 -32.99 -20.29 -34.38
C PHE A 220 -31.75 -20.78 -33.64
N SER A 221 -30.62 -20.09 -33.80
CA SER A 221 -29.45 -20.37 -32.97
C SER A 221 -29.70 -19.94 -31.53
N GLU A 222 -28.91 -20.46 -30.59
CA GLU A 222 -28.95 -20.03 -29.19
C GLU A 222 -28.80 -18.52 -29.00
N LYS A 223 -28.02 -17.83 -29.85
CA LYS A 223 -27.83 -16.37 -29.77
C LYS A 223 -29.15 -15.61 -29.91
N CYS A 224 -30.11 -16.14 -30.68
CA CYS A 224 -31.40 -15.49 -30.90
C CYS A 224 -32.28 -15.46 -29.64
N TYR A 225 -32.08 -16.38 -28.70
CA TYR A 225 -32.88 -16.51 -27.47
C TYR A 225 -32.27 -15.78 -26.28
N LYS A 226 -30.97 -15.46 -26.32
CA LYS A 226 -30.22 -14.85 -25.22
C LYS A 226 -30.17 -13.34 -25.41
N LEU A 227 -31.13 -12.63 -24.83
CA LEU A 227 -31.31 -11.18 -25.02
C LEU A 227 -30.82 -10.39 -23.81
N THR A 228 -30.22 -9.22 -24.02
CA THR A 228 -29.90 -8.31 -22.91
C THR A 228 -31.12 -7.48 -22.52
N LYS A 229 -31.19 -7.06 -21.25
CA LYS A 229 -32.28 -6.18 -20.80
C LYS A 229 -32.33 -4.88 -21.62
N LYS A 230 -31.17 -4.34 -22.00
CA LYS A 230 -31.06 -3.14 -22.83
C LYS A 230 -31.70 -3.34 -24.21
N GLU A 231 -31.42 -4.45 -24.88
CA GLU A 231 -32.00 -4.78 -26.19
C GLU A 231 -33.52 -4.87 -26.12
N VAL A 232 -34.06 -5.58 -25.12
CA VAL A 232 -35.49 -5.77 -24.94
C VAL A 232 -36.21 -4.44 -24.65
N VAL A 233 -35.67 -3.64 -23.73
CA VAL A 233 -36.28 -2.36 -23.33
C VAL A 233 -36.20 -1.33 -24.46
N SER A 234 -35.06 -1.20 -25.14
CA SER A 234 -34.88 -0.22 -26.21
C SER A 234 -35.76 -0.48 -27.44
N ASN A 235 -36.22 -1.71 -27.64
CA ASN A 235 -37.11 -2.11 -28.73
C ASN A 235 -38.60 -2.17 -28.33
N GLY A 236 -38.96 -1.60 -27.18
CA GLY A 236 -40.37 -1.47 -26.76
C GLY A 236 -40.96 -2.72 -26.08
N PHE A 237 -40.17 -3.75 -25.84
CA PHE A 237 -40.59 -4.96 -25.13
C PHE A 237 -40.31 -4.89 -23.62
N GLY A 238 -40.03 -3.70 -23.05
CA GLY A 238 -39.70 -3.56 -21.64
C GLY A 238 -40.76 -4.10 -20.67
N TRP A 239 -42.03 -4.13 -21.09
CA TRP A 239 -43.15 -4.65 -20.30
C TRP A 239 -43.02 -6.13 -19.93
N VAL A 240 -42.19 -6.91 -20.64
CA VAL A 240 -42.03 -8.35 -20.38
C VAL A 240 -41.42 -8.64 -19.01
N PHE A 241 -40.66 -7.70 -18.45
CA PHE A 241 -40.04 -7.85 -17.13
C PHE A 241 -41.03 -7.64 -15.96
N ASP A 242 -42.19 -7.06 -16.23
CA ASP A 242 -43.20 -6.71 -15.22
C ASP A 242 -44.51 -7.52 -15.40
N CYS A 243 -44.52 -8.52 -16.29
CA CYS A 243 -45.71 -9.27 -16.67
C CYS A 243 -45.75 -10.66 -16.03
N GLU A 244 -46.79 -10.96 -15.25
CA GLU A 244 -46.97 -12.28 -14.60
C GLU A 244 -47.11 -13.45 -15.59
N GLY A 245 -47.55 -13.16 -16.83
CA GLY A 245 -47.64 -14.16 -17.90
C GLY A 245 -46.32 -14.46 -18.59
N ILE A 246 -45.22 -13.83 -18.17
CA ILE A 246 -43.89 -14.01 -18.72
C ILE A 246 -42.98 -14.66 -17.66
N GLU A 247 -42.25 -15.68 -18.09
CA GLU A 247 -41.12 -16.23 -17.35
C GLU A 247 -39.81 -15.65 -17.92
N VAL A 248 -38.98 -15.10 -17.04
CA VAL A 248 -37.68 -14.50 -17.39
C VAL A 248 -36.59 -15.24 -16.62
N GLU A 249 -35.73 -15.95 -17.34
CA GLU A 249 -34.62 -16.71 -16.75
C GLU A 249 -33.28 -16.06 -17.11
N GLU A 250 -32.47 -15.75 -16.10
CA GLU A 250 -31.09 -15.28 -16.32
C GLU A 250 -30.22 -16.44 -16.79
N VAL A 251 -29.62 -16.28 -17.97
CA VAL A 251 -28.74 -17.27 -18.58
C VAL A 251 -27.37 -17.19 -17.90
N LYS A 252 -26.96 -18.25 -17.22
CA LYS A 252 -25.62 -18.36 -16.63
C LYS A 252 -24.65 -18.86 -17.69
N ASP A 253 -23.61 -18.07 -17.95
CA ASP A 253 -22.46 -18.43 -18.78
C ASP A 253 -21.55 -19.47 -18.12
#